data_AF-A0AAJ4DTM5-F1
#
_entry.id   AF-A0AAJ4DTM5-F1
#
_cell.length_a   1.000
_cell.length_b   1.000
_cell.length_c   1.000
_cell.angle_alpha   90.00
_cell.angle_beta   90.00
_cell.angle_gamma   90.00
#
_symmetry.space_group_name_H-M   'P 1'
#
loop_
_entity.id
_entity.type
_entity.pdbx_description
1 polymer ?
#
loop_
_entity_poly.entity_id
_entity_poly.type
_entity_poly.pdbx_seq_one_letter_code
_entity_poly.pdbx_strand_id
1 'polypeptide(L)'
;MDTFNDIKSVMDDLNSRRSMLAEQMKEFEQLQSEIQVLAEKSAHDPDARRKLEKLNQAFPEGFQNSQQAIMSKVTQLESNFKSLEEGFKTMGDSEDQQPESSPKPKKRVLKKYM
;
A
#
# COMPACT_ATOMS: atom_id res chain seq x y z
N MET A 1 -26.89 -10.48 1.76
CA MET A 1 -25.46 -10.20 2.00
C MET A 1 -25.15 -8.93 1.25
N ASP A 2 -24.89 -7.85 1.97
CA ASP A 2 -24.56 -6.55 1.38
C ASP A 2 -23.09 -6.54 0.99
N THR A 3 -22.80 -6.94 -0.24
CA THR A 3 -21.44 -7.00 -0.80
C THR A 3 -20.69 -5.68 -0.65
N PHE A 4 -21.39 -4.54 -0.66
CA PHE A 4 -20.82 -3.22 -0.43
C PHE A 4 -20.31 -3.05 1.01
N ASN A 5 -21.05 -3.53 2.01
CA ASN A 5 -20.63 -3.48 3.41
C ASN A 5 -19.43 -4.41 3.67
N ASP A 6 -19.39 -5.56 3.01
CA ASP A 6 -18.27 -6.50 3.10
C ASP A 6 -16.98 -5.88 2.49
N ILE A 7 -17.09 -5.23 1.33
CA ILE A 7 -15.97 -4.53 0.68
C ILE A 7 -15.46 -3.38 1.56
N LYS A 8 -16.36 -2.59 2.16
CA LYS A 8 -16.00 -1.50 3.07
C LYS A 8 -15.23 -2.02 4.29
N SER A 9 -15.71 -3.09 4.91
CA SER A 9 -15.04 -3.71 6.07
C SER A 9 -13.64 -4.20 5.72
N VAL A 10 -13.45 -4.79 4.54
CA VAL A 10 -12.12 -5.22 4.07
C VAL A 10 -11.21 -4.01 3.86
N MET A 11 -11.73 -2.92 3.30
CA MET A 11 -10.94 -1.70 3.08
C MET A 11 -10.49 -1.05 4.40
N ASP A 12 -11.37 -1.03 5.40
CA ASP A 12 -11.06 -0.51 6.74
C ASP A 12 -9.98 -1.36 7.44
N ASP A 13 -10.07 -2.70 7.37
CA ASP A 13 -9.04 -3.61 7.90
C ASP A 13 -7.70 -3.42 7.18
N LEU A 14 -7.74 -3.28 5.86
CA LEU A 14 -6.58 -3.09 5.01
C LEU A 14 -5.88 -1.75 5.34
N ASN A 15 -6.64 -0.66 5.54
CA ASN A 15 -6.08 0.62 5.96
C ASN A 15 -5.50 0.60 7.39
N SER A 16 -6.12 -0.15 8.31
CA SER A 16 -5.60 -0.37 9.66
C SER A 16 -4.24 -1.08 9.62
N ARG A 17 -4.15 -2.19 8.87
CA ARG A 17 -2.90 -2.95 8.69
C ARG A 17 -1.80 -2.13 8.04
N ARG A 18 -2.14 -1.30 7.04
CA ARG A 18 -1.20 -0.36 6.43
C ARG A 18 -0.62 0.60 7.47
N SER A 19 -1.45 1.14 8.34
CA SER A 19 -1.02 2.09 9.37
C SER A 19 -0.08 1.44 10.38
N MET A 20 -0.40 0.22 10.83
CA MET A 20 0.48 -0.57 11.70
C MET A 20 1.82 -0.89 11.02
N LEU A 21 1.79 -1.27 9.74
CA LEU A 21 3.01 -1.55 8.97
C LEU A 21 3.89 -0.30 8.86
N ALA A 22 3.30 0.88 8.63
CA ALA A 22 4.03 2.14 8.56
C ALA A 22 4.73 2.47 9.89
N GLU A 23 4.09 2.19 11.03
CA GLU A 23 4.68 2.37 12.35
C GLU A 23 5.86 1.41 12.57
N GLN A 24 5.69 0.13 12.23
CA GLN A 24 6.77 -0.87 12.29
C GLN A 24 7.94 -0.50 11.38
N MET A 25 7.67 0.13 10.22
CA MET A 25 8.72 0.60 9.33
C MET A 25 9.51 1.77 9.89
N LYS A 26 8.85 2.69 10.58
CA LYS A 26 9.53 3.77 11.28
C LYS A 26 10.45 3.24 12.38
N GLU A 27 10.01 2.25 13.16
CA GLU A 27 10.86 1.59 14.16
C GLU A 27 12.04 0.88 13.50
N PHE A 28 11.81 0.21 12.38
CA PHE A 28 12.86 -0.44 11.62
C PHE A 28 13.91 0.58 11.13
N GLU A 29 13.51 1.70 10.54
CA GLU A 29 14.41 2.78 10.11
C GLU A 29 15.24 3.36 11.26
N GLN A 30 14.65 3.49 12.46
CA GLN A 30 15.38 3.91 13.65
C GLN A 30 16.47 2.89 14.04
N LEU A 31 16.15 1.61 14.06
CA LEU A 31 17.13 0.54 14.31
C LEU A 31 18.25 0.56 13.26
N GLN A 32 17.94 0.83 11.99
CA GLN A 32 18.96 0.98 10.95
C GLN A 32 19.93 2.14 11.25
N SER A 33 19.41 3.28 11.69
CA SER A 33 20.22 4.43 12.10
C SER A 33 21.11 4.10 13.30
N GLU A 34 20.58 3.39 14.30
CA GLU A 34 21.37 2.96 15.46
C GLU A 34 22.52 2.01 15.06
N ILE A 35 22.26 1.09 14.13
CA ILE A 35 23.27 0.17 13.61
C ILE A 35 24.36 0.91 12.83
N GLN A 36 23.99 1.92 12.05
CA GLN A 36 24.94 2.79 11.36
C GLN A 36 25.84 3.55 12.35
N VAL A 37 25.26 4.10 13.43
CA VAL A 37 26.02 4.76 14.50
C VAL A 37 26.95 3.78 15.21
N LEU A 38 26.52 2.55 15.47
CA LEU A 38 27.37 1.49 16.02
C LEU A 38 28.54 1.18 15.07
N ALA A 39 28.28 1.07 13.77
CA ALA A 39 29.30 0.85 12.73
C ALA A 39 30.40 1.91 12.77
N GLU A 40 30.01 3.19 12.79
CA GLU A 40 30.95 4.31 12.85
C GLU A 40 31.77 4.33 14.14
N LYS A 41 31.14 4.01 15.28
CA LYS A 41 31.82 3.99 16.59
C LYS A 41 32.72 2.77 16.80
N SER A 42 32.48 1.67 16.10
CA SER A 42 33.17 0.39 16.31
C SER A 42 34.69 0.43 16.13
N ALA A 43 35.21 1.43 15.40
CA ALA A 43 36.65 1.66 15.25
C ALA A 43 37.34 2.09 16.56
N HIS A 44 36.60 2.72 17.47
CA HIS A 44 37.13 3.34 18.68
C HIS A 44 36.42 2.90 19.97
N ASP A 45 35.27 2.24 19.85
CA ASP A 45 34.46 1.73 20.96
C ASP A 45 34.39 0.18 20.90
N PRO A 46 35.05 -0.54 21.84
CA PRO A 46 35.05 -2.00 21.87
C PRO A 46 33.66 -2.59 22.19
N ASP A 47 32.78 -1.85 22.89
CA ASP A 47 31.41 -2.30 23.14
C ASP A 47 30.54 -2.16 21.89
N ALA A 48 30.72 -1.08 21.12
CA ALA A 48 30.07 -0.94 19.82
C ALA A 48 30.49 -2.06 18.85
N ARG A 49 31.79 -2.38 18.82
CA ARG A 49 32.32 -3.50 18.04
C ARG A 49 31.71 -4.85 18.45
N ARG A 50 31.63 -5.16 19.75
CA ARG A 50 30.99 -6.40 20.24
C ARG A 50 29.52 -6.48 19.82
N LYS A 51 28.78 -5.38 19.86
CA LYS A 51 27.37 -5.35 19.45
C LYS A 51 27.23 -5.65 17.96
N LEU A 52 28.08 -5.07 17.11
CA LEU A 52 28.09 -5.39 15.67
C LEU A 52 28.51 -6.82 15.37
N GLU A 53 29.50 -7.35 16.09
CA GLU A 53 29.91 -8.76 15.92
C GLU A 53 28.75 -9.71 16.25
N LYS A 54 27.98 -9.44 17.31
CA LYS A 54 26.75 -10.19 17.62
C LYS A 54 25.70 -10.05 16.54
N LEU A 55 25.51 -8.85 16.00
CA LEU A 55 24.57 -8.62 14.91
C LEU A 55 24.98 -9.40 13.65
N ASN A 56 26.26 -9.38 13.29
CA ASN A 56 26.79 -10.14 12.15
C ASN A 56 26.68 -11.66 12.36
N GLN A 57 26.81 -12.15 13.59
CA GLN A 57 26.56 -13.57 13.91
C GLN A 57 25.09 -13.96 13.73
N ALA A 58 24.16 -13.07 14.09
CA ALA A 58 22.73 -13.29 13.89
C ALA A 58 22.31 -13.19 12.41
N PHE A 59 23.05 -12.41 11.61
CA PHE A 59 22.80 -12.20 10.18
C PHE A 59 24.02 -12.59 9.34
N PRO A 60 24.30 -13.90 9.18
CA PRO A 60 25.53 -14.39 8.54
C PRO A 60 25.64 -14.02 7.05
N GLU A 61 24.51 -13.82 6.37
CA GLU A 61 24.49 -13.35 4.98
C GLU A 61 24.60 -11.82 4.86
N GLY A 62 24.85 -11.13 5.96
CA GLY A 62 24.95 -9.67 6.02
C GLY A 62 23.61 -9.02 6.29
N PHE A 63 23.56 -8.24 7.37
CA PHE A 63 22.37 -7.50 7.79
C PHE A 63 21.81 -6.57 6.69
N GLN A 64 22.68 -5.99 5.86
CA GLN A 64 22.32 -5.12 4.74
C GLN A 64 21.44 -5.83 3.69
N ASN A 65 21.68 -7.11 3.43
CA ASN A 65 20.88 -7.87 2.46
C ASN A 65 19.45 -8.07 2.96
N SER A 66 19.30 -8.45 4.23
CA SER A 66 17.98 -8.58 4.87
C SER A 66 17.26 -7.25 4.92
N GLN A 67 17.97 -6.15 5.21
CA GLN A 67 17.41 -4.80 5.19
C GLN A 67 16.87 -4.42 3.81
N GLN A 68 17.67 -4.59 2.75
CA GLN A 68 17.24 -4.27 1.39
C GLN A 68 16.02 -5.09 0.96
N ALA A 69 16.00 -6.38 1.30
CA ALA A 69 14.87 -7.25 1.01
C ALA A 69 13.58 -6.78 1.69
N ILE A 70 13.65 -6.39 2.97
CA ILE A 70 12.51 -5.86 3.73
C ILE A 70 12.00 -4.56 3.08
N MET A 71 12.90 -3.60 2.82
CA MET A 71 12.52 -2.31 2.22
C MET A 71 11.87 -2.50 0.85
N SER A 72 12.41 -3.39 0.01
CA SER A 72 11.82 -3.70 -1.29
C SER A 72 10.39 -4.25 -1.19
N LYS A 73 10.15 -5.16 -0.23
CA LYS A 73 8.82 -5.73 -0.01
C LYS A 73 7.83 -4.70 0.52
N VAL A 74 8.28 -3.76 1.34
CA VAL A 74 7.47 -2.67 1.88
C VAL A 74 7.06 -1.71 0.77
N THR A 75 8.00 -1.27 -0.07
CA THR A 75 7.69 -0.43 -1.23
C THR A 75 6.71 -1.13 -2.18
N GLN A 76 6.87 -2.43 -2.39
CA GLN A 76 5.93 -3.22 -3.20
C GLN A 76 4.54 -3.25 -2.57
N LEU A 77 4.45 -3.45 -1.24
CA LEU A 77 3.20 -3.41 -0.50
C LEU A 77 2.53 -2.04 -0.67
N GLU A 78 3.22 -0.93 -0.41
CA GLU A 78 2.67 0.42 -0.56
C GLU A 78 2.10 0.68 -1.95
N SER A 79 2.80 0.25 -3.00
CA SER A 79 2.31 0.36 -4.38
C SER A 79 1.03 -0.45 -4.62
N ASN A 80 0.97 -1.68 -4.08
CA ASN A 80 -0.21 -2.52 -4.19
C ASN A 80 -1.41 -1.90 -3.46
N PHE A 81 -1.19 -1.35 -2.25
CA PHE A 81 -2.20 -0.64 -1.49
C PHE A 81 -2.77 0.55 -2.26
N LYS A 82 -1.91 1.37 -2.85
CA LYS A 82 -2.33 2.53 -3.66
C LYS A 82 -3.15 2.11 -4.88
N SER A 83 -2.74 1.05 -5.56
CA SER A 83 -3.46 0.51 -6.72
C SER A 83 -4.85 -0.01 -6.33
N LEU A 84 -4.95 -0.64 -5.15
CA LEU A 84 -6.22 -1.14 -4.60
C LEU A 84 -7.16 0.03 -4.27
N GLU A 85 -6.65 1.08 -3.63
CA GLU A 85 -7.39 2.29 -3.31
C GLU A 85 -7.92 2.99 -4.56
N GLU A 86 -7.09 3.12 -5.60
CA GLU A 86 -7.48 3.67 -6.90
C GLU A 86 -8.57 2.82 -7.57
N GLY A 87 -8.40 1.49 -7.58
CA GLY A 87 -9.39 0.55 -8.12
C GLY A 87 -10.78 0.72 -7.48
N PHE A 88 -10.85 0.83 -6.16
CA PHE A 88 -12.12 1.05 -5.47
C PHE A 88 -12.74 2.42 -5.74
N LYS A 89 -11.95 3.50 -5.83
CA LYS A 89 -12.46 4.83 -6.21
C LYS A 89 -13.10 4.81 -7.58
N THR A 90 -12.51 4.11 -8.55
CA THR A 90 -13.07 4.00 -9.91
C THR A 90 -14.35 3.18 -9.98
N MET A 91 -14.51 2.17 -9.11
CA MET A 91 -15.72 1.37 -9.04
C MET A 91 -16.92 2.14 -8.49
N GLY A 92 -16.71 3.03 -7.52
CA GLY A 92 -17.78 3.89 -6.97
C GLY A 92 -18.23 5.01 -7.92
N ASP A 93 -17.39 5.41 -8.88
CA ASP A 93 -17.68 6.48 -9.85
C ASP A 93 -18.39 5.96 -11.12
N SER A 94 -18.43 4.63 -11.29
CA SER A 94 -18.98 3.97 -12.49
C SER A 94 -20.50 3.70 -12.41
N GLU A 95 -21.16 3.93 -11.28
CA GLU A 95 -22.60 3.69 -11.11
C GLU A 95 -23.51 4.87 -11.53
N ASP A 96 -22.96 6.06 -11.82
CA ASP A 96 -23.75 7.27 -12.13
C ASP A 96 -23.90 7.60 -13.63
N GLN A 97 -23.49 6.70 -14.54
CA GLN A 97 -23.70 6.90 -15.98
C GLN A 97 -24.61 5.83 -16.58
N GLN A 98 -25.88 5.85 -16.17
CA GLN A 98 -26.97 5.35 -17.00
C GLN A 98 -27.40 6.51 -17.94
N PRO A 99 -27.08 6.48 -19.25
CA PRO A 99 -27.70 7.41 -20.18
C PRO A 99 -29.16 7.01 -20.35
N GLU A 100 -30.04 7.64 -19.58
CA GLU A 100 -31.46 7.82 -19.88
C GLU A 100 -31.58 8.51 -21.25
N SER A 101 -31.62 7.74 -22.33
CA SER A 101 -32.11 8.23 -23.61
C SER A 101 -33.02 7.20 -24.26
N SER A 102 -34.21 7.05 -23.67
CA SER A 102 -35.37 6.52 -24.37
C SER A 102 -35.71 7.45 -25.56
N PRO A 103 -35.67 7.02 -26.83
CA PRO A 103 -36.14 7.85 -27.92
C PRO A 103 -37.67 7.78 -27.96
N LYS A 104 -38.33 8.88 -27.57
CA LYS A 104 -39.79 9.07 -27.73
C LYS A 104 -40.20 8.84 -29.21
N PRO A 105 -41.27 8.08 -29.48
CA PRO A 105 -41.72 7.84 -30.86
C PRO A 105 -42.30 9.13 -31.46
N LYS A 106 -41.70 9.58 -32.58
CA LYS A 106 -42.16 10.75 -33.34
C LYS A 106 -43.53 10.45 -33.98
N LYS A 107 -44.56 11.21 -33.60
CA LYS A 107 -45.89 11.16 -34.21
C LYS A 107 -45.78 11.49 -35.71
N ARG A 108 -46.17 10.56 -36.57
CA ARG A 108 -46.24 10.75 -38.04
C ARG A 108 -47.46 11.63 -38.35
N VAL A 109 -47.23 12.78 -38.96
CA VAL A 109 -48.30 13.63 -39.49
C VAL A 109 -48.72 13.06 -40.85
N LEU A 110 -49.94 12.55 -40.95
CA LEU A 110 -50.53 12.07 -42.20
C LEU A 110 -50.91 13.28 -43.07
N LYS A 111 -50.22 13.49 -44.20
CA LYS A 111 -50.68 14.43 -45.23
C LYS A 111 -51.83 13.77 -46.02
N LYS A 112 -53.01 14.35 -45.89
CA LYS A 112 -54.22 14.03 -46.66
C LYS A 112 -54.05 14.65 -48.05
N TYR A 113 -54.02 13.83 -49.10
CA TYR A 113 -54.11 14.32 -50.49
C TYR A 113 -55.59 14.40 -50.87
N MET A 114 -55.99 15.54 -51.43
CA MET A 114 -57.24 15.73 -52.18
C MET A 114 -57.06 15.24 -53.60
#